data_AF-J8EAW2-F1
#
_entry.id   AF-J8EAW2-F1
#
_cell.length_a   1.000
_cell.length_b   1.000
_cell.length_c   1.000
_cell.angle_alpha   90.00
_cell.angle_beta   90.00
_cell.angle_gamma   90.00
#
_symmetry.space_group_name_H-M   'P 1'
#
loop_
_entity.id
_entity.type
_entity.pdbx_description
1 polymer ?
#
loop_
_entity_poly.entity_id
_entity_poly.type
_entity_poly.pdbx_seq_one_letter_code
_entity_poly.pdbx_strand_id
1 'polypeptide(L)' 'MQKEDGSLFEVIGIALRSKEVLLFSFLSLVIFLTATYFYNSKFPNHKYPEFLGALKYIAPIV' A
#
# COMPACT_ATOMS: atom_id res chain seq x y z
N MET A 1 16.83 18.42 -28.60
CA MET A 1 15.42 18.78 -28.33
C MET A 1 14.77 17.55 -27.72
N GLN A 2 14.85 17.42 -26.40
CA GLN A 2 14.43 16.23 -25.65
C GLN A 2 12.95 16.41 -25.31
N LYS A 3 12.07 15.69 -26.02
CA LYS A 3 10.64 15.62 -25.70
C LYS A 3 10.47 14.50 -24.68
N GLU A 4 10.55 14.84 -23.41
CA GLU A 4 10.24 13.92 -22.29
C GLU A 4 9.06 14.50 -21.50
N ASP A 5 7.90 14.58 -22.15
CA ASP A 5 6.63 14.82 -21.46
C ASP A 5 5.72 13.59 -21.65
N GLY A 6 6.23 12.41 -21.28
CA GLY A 6 5.36 11.26 -21.03
C GLY A 6 4.62 11.51 -19.73
N SER A 7 3.29 11.49 -19.74
CA SER A 7 2.52 11.78 -18.53
C SER A 7 2.89 10.79 -17.42
N LEU A 8 2.83 11.19 -16.14
CA LEU A 8 3.13 10.29 -15.02
C LEU A 8 2.30 8.99 -15.07
N PHE A 9 1.07 9.08 -15.57
CA PHE A 9 0.19 7.92 -15.77
C PHE A 9 0.73 6.94 -16.81
N GLU A 10 1.42 7.42 -17.84
CA GLU A 10 2.03 6.60 -18.87
C GLU A 10 3.24 5.84 -18.33
N VAL A 11 4.08 6.52 -17.55
CA VAL A 11 5.23 5.91 -16.87
C VAL A 11 4.77 4.86 -15.86
N ILE A 12 3.75 5.17 -15.04
CA ILE A 12 3.14 4.21 -14.11
C ILE A 12 2.54 3.02 -14.88
N GLY A 13 1.84 3.27 -15.99
CA GLY A 13 1.25 2.22 -16.82
C GLY A 13 2.30 1.28 -17.41
N ILE A 14 3.46 1.80 -17.82
CA ILE A 14 4.58 0.98 -18.32
C ILE A 14 5.21 0.17 -17.17
N ALA A 15 5.44 0.80 -16.01
CA ALA A 15 6.00 0.11 -14.85
C ALA A 15 5.10 -1.04 -14.36
N LEU A 16 3.77 -0.85 -14.36
CA LEU A 16 2.79 -1.85 -13.96
C LEU A 16 2.63 -3.00 -14.97
N ARG A 17 3.19 -2.91 -16.18
CA ARG A 17 3.22 -4.06 -17.12
C ARG A 17 4.28 -5.10 -16.75
N SER A 18 5.23 -4.74 -15.91
CA SER A 18 6.22 -5.69 -15.42
C SER A 18 5.59 -6.66 -14.42
N LYS A 19 5.65 -7.96 -14.74
CA LYS A 19 5.16 -9.03 -13.84
C LYS A 19 5.86 -9.01 -12.49
N GLU A 20 7.16 -8.69 -12.46
CA GLU A 20 7.95 -8.60 -11.23
C GLU A 20 7.49 -7.44 -10.36
N VAL A 21 7.21 -6.27 -10.97
CA VAL A 21 6.67 -5.11 -10.25
C VAL A 21 5.30 -5.43 -9.67
N LEU A 22 4.42 -6.07 -10.45
CA LEU A 22 3.10 -6.50 -9.95
C LEU A 22 3.21 -7.49 -8.79
N LEU A 23 4.08 -8.50 -8.90
CA LEU A 23 4.30 -9.48 -7.85
C LEU A 23 4.88 -8.84 -6.58
N PHE A 24 5.87 -7.96 -6.73
CA PHE A 24 6.46 -7.23 -5.61
C PHE A 24 5.43 -6.31 -4.93
N SER A 25 4.66 -5.55 -5.71
CA SER A 25 3.59 -4.69 -5.18
C SER A 25 2.53 -5.50 -4.44
N PHE A 26 2.12 -6.65 -4.98
CA PHE A 26 1.17 -7.54 -4.32
C PHE A 26 1.72 -8.10 -3.01
N LEU A 27 2.95 -8.63 -3.01
CA LEU A 27 3.59 -9.16 -1.81
C LEU A 27 3.79 -8.09 -0.75
N SER A 28 4.22 -6.89 -1.15
CA SER A 28 4.37 -5.74 -0.27
C SER A 28 3.04 -5.37 0.39
N LEU A 29 1.95 -5.35 -0.38
CA LEU A 29 0.62 -5.10 0.15
C LEU A 29 0.19 -6.18 1.15
N VAL A 30 0.42 -7.46 0.84
CA VAL A 30 0.09 -8.57 1.75
C VAL A 30 0.87 -8.45 3.07
N ILE A 31 2.17 -8.17 3.00
CA ILE A 31 3.03 -7.99 4.19
C ILE A 31 2.54 -6.80 5.01
N PHE A 32 2.25 -5.67 4.35
CA PHE A 32 1.75 -4.46 5.00
C PHE A 32 0.44 -4.74 5.76
N LEU A 33 -0.56 -5.33 5.09
CA LEU A 33 -1.85 -5.66 5.70
C LEU A 33 -1.70 -6.63 6.88
N THR A 34 -0.84 -7.64 6.71
CA THR A 34 -0.56 -8.63 7.77
C THR A 34 0.09 -7.98 8.98
N ALA A 35 1.10 -7.13 8.76
CA ALA A 35 1.77 -6.40 9.82
C ALA A 35 0.81 -5.45 10.56
N THR A 36 -0.03 -4.71 9.82
CA THR A 36 -1.06 -3.85 10.40
C THR A 36 -2.06 -4.65 11.23
N TYR A 37 -2.50 -5.81 10.75
CA TYR A 37 -3.39 -6.70 11.49
C TYR A 37 -2.79 -7.13 12.83
N PHE A 38 -1.54 -7.60 12.84
CA PHE A 38 -0.86 -8.01 14.07
C PHE A 38 -0.64 -6.84 15.01
N TYR A 39 -0.29 -5.67 14.48
CA TYR A 39 -0.11 -4.46 15.26
C TYR A 39 -1.42 -4.05 15.97
N ASN A 40 -2.53 -4.00 15.23
CA ASN A 40 -3.83 -3.64 15.79
C ASN A 40 -4.34 -4.66 16.81
N SER A 41 -4.11 -5.95 16.56
CA SER A 41 -4.44 -7.02 17.52
C SER A 41 -3.68 -6.86 18.83
N LYS A 42 -2.41 -6.42 18.77
CA LYS A 42 -1.55 -6.20 19.93
C LYS A 42 -1.85 -4.88 20.66
N PHE A 43 -2.26 -3.84 19.93
CA PHE A 43 -2.50 -2.50 20.45
C PHE A 43 -3.88 -1.97 20.04
N PRO A 44 -4.98 -2.54 20.56
CA PRO A 44 -6.35 -2.25 20.11
C PRO A 44 -6.79 -0.80 20.32
N ASN A 45 -6.14 -0.09 21.25
CA ASN A 45 -6.43 1.31 21.57
C ASN A 45 -5.44 2.31 20.97
N HIS A 46 -4.57 1.86 20.04
CA HIS A 46 -3.63 2.76 19.37
C HIS A 46 -4.39 3.85 18.60
N LYS A 47 -3.96 5.10 18.76
CA LYS A 47 -4.51 6.24 18.04
C LYS A 47 -3.64 6.52 16.82
N TYR A 48 -4.16 6.16 15.65
CA TYR A 48 -3.56 6.56 14.39
C TYR A 48 -3.71 8.07 14.17
N PRO A 49 -2.71 8.72 13.52
CA PRO A 49 -2.90 10.04 12.92
C PRO A 49 -4.09 10.03 11.96
N GLU A 50 -4.74 11.18 11.75
CA GLU A 50 -5.97 11.27 10.93
C GLU A 50 -5.80 10.65 9.54
N PHE A 51 -4.67 10.92 8.86
CA PHE A 51 -4.40 10.38 7.52
C PHE A 51 -4.21 8.85 7.49
N LEU A 52 -3.90 8.22 8.63
CA LEU A 52 -3.78 6.78 8.79
C LEU A 52 -4.96 6.16 9.53
N GLY A 53 -6.02 6.92 9.82
CA GLY A 53 -7.16 6.45 10.59
C GLY A 53 -7.81 5.19 10.00
N ALA A 54 -7.75 5.04 8.67
CA ALA A 54 -8.26 3.86 7.97
C ALA A 54 -7.54 2.56 8.38
N LEU A 55 -6.28 2.63 8.82
CA LEU A 55 -5.51 1.45 9.25
C LEU A 55 -6.12 0.78 10.47
N LYS A 56 -6.85 1.53 11.32
CA LYS A 56 -7.57 0.98 12.47
C LYS A 56 -8.58 -0.11 12.07
N TYR A 57 -9.13 -0.03 10.87
CA TYR A 57 -10.12 -1.00 10.38
C TYR A 57 -9.49 -2.27 9.81
N ILE A 58 -8.16 -2.35 9.72
CA ILE A 58 -7.45 -3.56 9.31
C ILE A 58 -7.24 -4.39 10.58
N ALA A 59 -8.15 -5.35 10.82
CA ALA A 59 -8.44 -6.07 12.07
C ALA A 59 -9.66 -5.54 12.86
N PRO A 60 -10.87 -5.44 12.27
CA PRO A 60 -12.07 -5.30 13.08
C PRO A 60 -12.49 -6.73 13.49
N ILE A 61 -12.01 -7.21 14.63
CA ILE A 61 -12.57 -8.43 15.22
C ILE A 61 -13.37 -8.00 16.44
N VAL A 62 -14.70 -8.06 16.24
CA VAL A 62 -15.81 -8.28 17.20
C VAL A 62 -15.46 -8.20 18.68
#